data_AF-A0A0F9GG73-F1
#
_entry.id   AF-A0A0F9GG73-F1
#
_cell.length_a   1.000
_cell.length_b   1.000
_cell.length_c   1.000
_cell.angle_alpha   90.00
_cell.angle_beta   90.00
_cell.angle_gamma   90.00
#
_symmetry.space_group_name_H-M   'P 1'
#
loop_
_entity.id
_entity.type
_entity.pdbx_description
1 polymer ?
#
loop_
_entity_poly.entity_id
_entity_poly.type
_entity_poly.pdbx_seq_one_letter_code
_entity_poly.pdbx_strand_id
1 'polypeptide(L)'
;MGYEQAPATRMLATNCVMCNRPLVDAASVEAGIGPVCRKKYGYSAEVTEEHRCEANKRIHSIALNRRDKQTSVLIREIEGMGLGVLAHSLRAAVSDFTIFEENDKLVLKAPYSEAIFGVPGRMWDRKRKVTTFPITSRVQLFEALKCGWPRGIGLGKKGLFWL
;
A
#
# COMPACT_ATOMS: atom_id res chain seq x y z
N MET A 1 11.31 27.00 1.23
CA MET A 1 10.97 26.22 0.02
C MET A 1 12.23 25.48 -0.38
N GLY A 2 12.28 24.15 -0.19
CA GLY A 2 13.47 23.35 -0.44
C GLY A 2 13.54 22.83 -1.89
N TYR A 3 14.73 22.40 -2.32
CA TYR A 3 14.97 21.84 -3.66
C TYR A 3 14.08 20.61 -3.97
N GLU A 4 13.61 19.91 -2.93
CA GLU A 4 12.74 18.73 -3.03
C GLU A 4 11.36 19.02 -3.63
N GLN A 5 10.95 20.29 -3.70
CA GLN A 5 9.67 20.72 -4.27
C GLN A 5 9.80 21.28 -5.70
N ALA A 6 10.98 21.22 -6.31
CA ALA A 6 11.18 21.69 -7.67
C ALA A 6 10.39 20.81 -8.69
N PRO A 7 9.86 21.36 -9.80
CA PRO A 7 9.13 20.57 -10.79
C PRO A 7 9.92 19.36 -11.33
N ALA A 8 11.25 19.47 -11.39
CA ALA A 8 12.14 18.39 -11.82
C ALA A 8 12.19 17.21 -10.82
N THR A 9 12.01 17.46 -9.51
CA THR A 9 12.03 16.39 -8.49
C THR A 9 10.72 15.60 -8.45
N ARG A 10 9.68 16.05 -9.15
CA ARG A 10 8.39 15.35 -9.25
C ARG A 10 8.49 13.98 -9.93
N MET A 11 9.53 13.75 -10.74
CA MET A 11 9.80 12.47 -11.40
C MET A 11 10.69 11.53 -10.57
N LEU A 12 11.18 11.99 -9.41
CA LEU A 12 12.08 11.24 -8.55
C LEU A 12 11.32 10.60 -7.40
N ALA A 13 11.59 9.33 -7.14
CA ALA A 13 11.13 8.71 -5.92
C ALA A 13 11.98 9.25 -4.76
N THR A 14 11.43 10.20 -4.00
CA THR A 14 12.12 10.81 -2.86
C THR A 14 12.11 9.90 -1.63
N ASN A 15 11.14 8.99 -1.55
CA ASN A 15 10.91 8.11 -0.41
C ASN A 15 10.80 6.64 -0.85
N CYS A 16 11.30 5.74 0.00
CA CYS A 16 11.19 4.31 -0.22
C CYS A 16 9.73 3.86 -0.18
N VAL A 17 9.26 3.17 -1.22
CA VAL A 17 7.88 2.65 -1.28
C VAL A 17 7.52 1.73 -0.11
N MET A 18 8.51 1.05 0.47
CA MET A 18 8.31 0.04 1.52
C MET A 18 8.24 0.64 2.92
N CYS A 19 9.18 1.51 3.26
CA CYS A 19 9.37 2.02 4.62
C CYS A 19 9.16 3.53 4.75
N ASN A 20 8.87 4.21 3.65
CA ASN A 20 8.66 5.65 3.54
C ASN A 20 9.84 6.53 3.99
N ARG A 21 11.01 5.95 4.26
CA ARG A 21 12.24 6.71 4.58
C ARG A 21 12.79 7.40 3.33
N PRO A 22 13.42 8.58 3.45
CA PRO A 22 14.08 9.25 2.33
C PRO A 22 15.12 8.35 1.65
N LEU A 23 15.17 8.40 0.32
CA LEU A 23 16.15 7.71 -0.50
C LEU A 23 17.36 8.63 -0.69
N VAL A 24 18.56 8.10 -0.46
CA VAL A 24 19.80 8.90 -0.42
C VAL A 24 20.74 8.55 -1.57
N ASP A 25 20.75 7.28 -2.02
CA ASP A 25 21.55 6.83 -3.16
C ASP A 25 20.76 6.87 -4.47
N ALA A 26 21.44 7.21 -5.57
CA ALA A 26 20.85 7.33 -6.91
C ALA A 26 20.13 6.04 -7.35
N ALA A 27 20.76 4.87 -7.15
CA ALA A 27 20.16 3.58 -7.49
C ALA A 27 18.85 3.32 -6.74
N SER A 28 18.72 3.82 -5.51
CA SER A 28 17.48 3.76 -4.74
C SER A 28 16.41 4.68 -5.27
N VAL A 29 16.78 5.89 -5.67
CA VAL A 29 15.88 6.89 -6.26
C VAL A 29 15.35 6.39 -7.61
N GLU A 30 16.18 5.74 -8.43
CA GLU A 30 15.77 5.15 -9.70
C GLU A 30 14.87 3.93 -9.56
N ALA A 31 15.10 3.11 -8.51
CA ALA A 31 14.29 1.91 -8.26
C ALA A 31 13.04 2.18 -7.40
N GLY A 32 12.96 3.32 -6.71
CA GLY A 32 11.90 3.63 -5.75
C GLY A 32 11.93 2.83 -4.43
N ILE A 33 13.04 2.13 -4.14
CA ILE A 33 13.17 1.27 -2.96
C ILE A 33 14.56 1.34 -2.32
N GLY A 34 14.61 1.49 -1.00
CA GLY A 34 15.83 1.61 -0.18
C GLY A 34 16.69 0.33 -0.19
N PRO A 35 18.02 0.40 -0.03
CA PRO A 35 18.91 -0.78 -0.04
C PRO A 35 18.58 -1.79 1.07
N VAL A 36 18.17 -1.30 2.24
CA VAL A 36 17.74 -2.17 3.37
C VAL A 36 16.48 -2.96 2.99
N CYS A 37 15.50 -2.29 2.39
CA CYS A 37 14.26 -2.94 1.95
C CYS A 37 14.49 -3.88 0.76
N ARG A 38 15.38 -3.52 -0.17
CA ARG A 38 15.80 -4.37 -1.29
C ARG A 38 16.36 -5.70 -0.80
N LYS A 39 17.32 -5.65 0.14
CA LYS A 39 17.92 -6.85 0.74
C LYS A 39 16.91 -7.69 1.53
N LYS A 40 15.98 -7.03 2.22
CA LYS A 40 15.00 -7.70 3.09
C LYS A 40 13.87 -8.40 2.33
N TYR A 41 13.39 -7.82 1.23
CA TYR A 41 12.10 -8.22 0.66
C TYR A 41 12.15 -8.77 -0.77
N GLY A 42 13.19 -8.51 -1.56
CA GLY A 42 13.01 -8.69 -3.01
C GLY A 42 14.20 -9.11 -3.86
N TYR A 43 15.44 -9.01 -3.40
CA TYR A 43 16.58 -9.27 -4.29
C TYR A 43 17.25 -10.64 -4.12
N SER A 44 16.80 -11.47 -3.17
CA SER A 44 17.31 -12.83 -2.98
C SER A 44 16.59 -13.89 -3.82
N ALA A 45 15.60 -13.50 -4.62
CA ALA A 45 14.95 -14.42 -5.57
C ALA A 45 15.86 -14.61 -6.79
N GLU A 46 16.03 -15.86 -7.23
CA GLU A 46 16.66 -16.19 -8.52
C GLU A 46 15.69 -15.77 -9.64
N VAL A 47 15.79 -14.52 -10.07
CA VAL A 47 15.07 -13.96 -11.21
C VAL A 47 16.06 -13.48 -12.26
N THR A 48 15.64 -13.50 -13.53
CA THR A 48 16.44 -12.96 -14.63
C THR A 48 16.68 -11.46 -14.45
N GLU A 49 17.79 -10.95 -14.99
CA GLU A 49 18.12 -9.52 -14.91
C GLU A 49 17.06 -8.66 -15.62
N GLU A 50 16.45 -9.18 -16.68
CA GLU A 50 15.35 -8.53 -17.38
C GLU A 50 14.12 -8.34 -16.47
N HIS A 51 13.66 -9.41 -15.80
CA HIS A 51 12.54 -9.32 -14.85
C HIS A 51 12.84 -8.39 -13.68
N ARG A 52 14.09 -8.34 -13.23
CA ARG A 52 14.54 -7.43 -12.17
C ARG A 52 14.49 -5.97 -12.60
N CYS A 53 14.98 -5.66 -13.81
CA CYS A 53 14.90 -4.31 -14.38
C CYS A 53 13.44 -3.87 -14.55
N GLU A 54 12.60 -4.76 -15.05
CA GLU A 54 11.19 -4.50 -15.32
C GLU A 54 10.38 -4.35 -14.02
N ALA A 55 10.75 -5.09 -12.96
CA ALA A 55 10.21 -4.90 -11.62
C ALA A 55 10.62 -3.54 -11.03
N ASN A 56 11.88 -3.11 -11.17
CA ASN A 56 12.33 -1.81 -10.67
C ASN A 56 11.53 -0.65 -11.27
N LYS A 57 11.25 -0.68 -12.57
CA LYS A 57 10.43 0.34 -13.22
C LYS A 57 9.03 0.43 -12.61
N ARG A 58 8.40 -0.72 -12.33
CA ARG A 58 7.08 -0.78 -11.68
C ARG A 58 7.11 -0.27 -10.25
N ILE A 59 8.13 -0.67 -9.49
CA ILE A 59 8.34 -0.21 -8.11
C ILE A 59 8.51 1.31 -8.09
N HIS A 60 9.29 1.87 -9.02
CA HIS A 60 9.46 3.31 -9.19
C HIS A 60 8.14 4.01 -9.49
N SER A 61 7.36 3.50 -10.45
CA SER A 61 6.03 4.04 -10.77
C SER A 61 5.08 4.02 -9.56
N ILE A 62 5.11 2.95 -8.75
CA ILE A 62 4.34 2.86 -7.50
C ILE A 62 4.87 3.86 -6.47
N ALA A 63 6.18 4.05 -6.36
CA ALA A 63 6.78 5.01 -5.42
C ALA A 63 6.35 6.45 -5.74
N LEU A 64 6.26 6.80 -7.03
CA LEU A 64 5.77 8.11 -7.49
C LEU A 64 4.26 8.29 -7.26
N ASN A 65 3.47 7.25 -7.55
CA ASN A 65 2.01 7.32 -7.61
C ASN A 65 1.34 6.29 -6.68
N ARG A 66 1.74 6.28 -5.40
CA ARG A 66 1.32 5.25 -4.43
C ARG A 66 -0.19 5.07 -4.28
N ARG A 67 -0.98 6.12 -4.55
CA ARG A 67 -2.45 6.14 -4.43
C ARG A 67 -3.18 6.08 -5.78
N ASP A 68 -2.53 5.52 -6.79
CA ASP A 68 -3.12 5.36 -8.12
C ASP A 68 -3.82 4.00 -8.29
N LYS A 69 -4.84 3.97 -9.16
CA LYS A 69 -5.60 2.77 -9.50
C LYS A 69 -4.72 1.68 -10.13
N GLN A 70 -3.64 2.04 -10.82
CA GLN A 70 -2.72 1.08 -11.43
C GLN A 70 -1.85 0.34 -10.42
N THR A 71 -1.74 0.82 -9.18
CA THR A 71 -0.88 0.23 -8.14
C THR A 71 -1.14 -1.27 -7.94
N SER A 72 -2.41 -1.69 -7.91
CA SER A 72 -2.77 -3.10 -7.73
C SER A 72 -2.36 -3.97 -8.93
N VAL A 73 -2.43 -3.42 -10.14
CA VAL A 73 -2.03 -4.10 -11.38
C VAL A 73 -0.51 -4.28 -11.40
N LEU A 74 0.25 -3.22 -11.13
CA LEU A 74 1.71 -3.25 -11.10
C LEU A 74 2.23 -4.26 -10.07
N ILE A 75 1.61 -4.34 -8.89
CA ILE A 75 2.00 -5.31 -7.86
C ILE A 75 1.72 -6.76 -8.31
N ARG A 76 0.61 -7.00 -9.01
CA ARG A 76 0.29 -8.32 -9.56
C ARG A 76 1.28 -8.72 -10.66
N GLU A 77 1.72 -7.78 -11.49
CA GLU A 77 2.74 -8.03 -12.51
C GLU A 77 4.09 -8.35 -11.87
N ILE A 78 4.50 -7.64 -10.82
CA ILE A 78 5.71 -7.95 -10.04
C ILE A 78 5.64 -9.38 -9.47
N GLU A 79 4.48 -9.79 -8.96
CA GLU A 79 4.27 -11.16 -8.48
C GLU A 79 4.44 -12.19 -9.60
N GLY A 80 3.91 -11.91 -10.79
CA GLY A 80 4.05 -12.77 -11.99
C GLY A 80 5.48 -12.93 -12.48
N MET A 81 6.39 -12.01 -12.13
CA MET A 81 7.82 -12.09 -12.45
C MET A 81 8.62 -12.99 -11.51
N GLY A 82 7.98 -13.61 -10.51
CA GLY A 82 8.63 -14.46 -9.52
C GLY A 82 9.01 -13.74 -8.22
N LEU A 83 8.68 -12.44 -8.08
CA LEU A 83 8.99 -11.63 -6.90
C LEU A 83 7.85 -11.65 -5.86
N GLY A 84 7.37 -12.84 -5.51
CA GLY A 84 6.18 -13.00 -4.66
C GLY A 84 6.31 -12.40 -3.25
N VAL A 85 7.48 -12.55 -2.61
CA VAL A 85 7.75 -11.97 -1.27
C VAL A 85 7.70 -10.45 -1.32
N LEU A 86 8.27 -9.87 -2.38
CA LEU A 86 8.26 -8.43 -2.59
C LEU A 86 6.84 -7.94 -2.86
N ALA A 87 6.09 -8.60 -3.74
CA ALA A 87 4.71 -8.25 -4.04
C ALA A 87 3.80 -8.33 -2.80
N HIS A 88 3.94 -9.39 -1.98
CA HIS A 88 3.22 -9.50 -0.72
C HIS A 88 3.53 -8.34 0.23
N SER A 89 4.81 -8.04 0.40
CA SER A 89 5.26 -6.97 1.29
C SER A 89 4.85 -5.58 0.76
N LEU A 90 4.86 -5.39 -0.56
CA LEU A 90 4.36 -4.19 -1.23
C LEU A 90 2.87 -3.98 -0.96
N ARG A 91 2.04 -5.02 -1.04
CA ARG A 91 0.59 -4.91 -0.75
C ARG A 91 0.34 -4.33 0.64
N ALA A 92 1.04 -4.84 1.64
CA ALA A 92 0.94 -4.33 3.00
C ALA A 92 1.51 -2.91 3.14
N ALA A 93 2.62 -2.63 2.43
CA ALA A 93 3.26 -1.32 2.48
C ALA A 93 2.40 -0.23 1.81
N VAL A 94 1.69 -0.50 0.71
CA VAL A 94 0.91 0.51 -0.01
C VAL A 94 -0.50 0.71 0.54
N SER A 95 -1.07 -0.27 1.26
CA SER A 95 -2.41 -0.15 1.82
C SER A 95 -2.47 0.87 2.96
N ASP A 96 -3.44 1.78 2.91
CA ASP A 96 -3.75 2.71 3.99
C ASP A 96 -4.51 2.02 5.12
N PHE A 97 -5.30 0.99 4.80
CA PHE A 97 -6.08 0.21 5.77
C PHE A 97 -6.31 -1.23 5.30
N THR A 98 -6.68 -2.11 6.22
CA THR A 98 -6.96 -3.53 5.96
C THR A 98 -8.35 -3.89 6.45
N ILE A 99 -9.11 -4.63 5.64
CA ILE A 99 -10.45 -5.12 5.96
C ILE A 99 -10.50 -6.63 5.76
N PHE A 100 -10.99 -7.35 6.76
CA PHE A 100 -11.26 -8.77 6.65
C PHE A 100 -12.59 -9.13 7.31
N GLU A 101 -13.15 -10.27 6.91
CA GLU A 101 -14.43 -10.78 7.40
C GLU A 101 -14.17 -11.89 8.42
N GLU A 102 -14.83 -11.83 9.58
CA GLU A 102 -14.69 -12.78 10.69
C GLU A 102 -16.03 -12.91 11.42
N ASN A 103 -16.61 -14.12 11.46
CA ASN A 103 -17.84 -14.44 12.22
C ASN A 103 -18.96 -13.39 12.07
N ASP A 104 -19.38 -13.12 10.82
CA ASP A 104 -20.40 -12.13 10.44
C ASP A 104 -20.07 -10.66 10.80
N LYS A 105 -18.79 -10.36 11.05
CA LYS A 105 -18.28 -9.02 11.29
C LYS A 105 -17.23 -8.64 10.27
N LEU A 106 -17.21 -7.35 9.93
CA LEU A 106 -16.14 -6.69 9.20
C LEU A 106 -15.14 -6.14 10.20
N VAL A 107 -13.88 -6.56 10.10
CA VAL A 107 -12.80 -6.08 10.95
C VAL A 107 -11.92 -5.13 10.14
N LEU A 108 -11.86 -3.88 10.58
CA LEU A 108 -11.07 -2.80 10.01
C LEU A 108 -9.84 -2.54 10.88
N LYS A 109 -8.67 -2.63 10.26
CA LYS A 109 -7.42 -2.13 10.80
C LYS A 109 -7.00 -0.92 9.98
N ALA A 110 -7.11 0.27 10.57
CA ALA A 110 -6.80 1.53 9.91
C ALA A 110 -6.20 2.52 10.91
N PRO A 111 -5.50 3.58 10.43
CA PRO A 111 -5.22 4.76 11.23
C PRO A 111 -6.49 5.37 11.85
N TYR A 112 -6.33 6.19 12.88
CA TYR A 112 -7.45 6.90 13.48
C TYR A 112 -8.14 7.81 12.44
N SER A 113 -9.46 7.73 12.34
CA SER A 113 -10.29 8.63 11.53
C SER A 113 -11.67 8.73 12.14
N GLU A 114 -12.22 9.94 12.20
CA GLU A 114 -13.57 10.21 12.70
C GLU A 114 -14.63 9.80 11.69
N ALA A 115 -14.27 9.65 10.41
CA ALA A 115 -15.21 9.32 9.34
C ALA A 115 -15.98 8.01 9.59
N ILE A 116 -15.36 7.05 10.30
CA ILE A 116 -15.97 5.74 10.59
C ILE A 116 -16.86 5.74 11.86
N PHE A 117 -17.00 6.87 12.55
CA PHE A 117 -17.71 6.93 13.83
C PHE A 117 -19.23 6.87 13.65
N GLY A 118 -19.73 7.37 12.52
CA GLY A 118 -21.16 7.33 12.18
C GLY A 118 -21.64 5.98 11.64
N VAL A 119 -20.77 4.99 11.46
CA VAL A 119 -21.15 3.68 10.92
C VAL A 119 -21.90 2.87 11.98
N PRO A 120 -23.13 2.39 11.69
CA PRO A 120 -23.92 1.62 12.65
C PRO A 120 -23.20 0.36 13.16
N GLY A 121 -23.40 0.04 14.44
CA GLY A 121 -22.85 -1.18 15.05
C GLY A 121 -21.33 -1.19 15.24
N ARG A 122 -20.65 -0.04 15.06
CA ARG A 122 -19.22 0.10 15.32
C ARG A 122 -18.86 -0.33 16.75
N MET A 123 -17.85 -1.18 16.87
CA MET A 123 -17.26 -1.58 18.14
C MET A 123 -15.73 -1.54 18.07
N TRP A 124 -15.09 -0.97 19.09
CA TRP A 124 -13.63 -0.94 19.19
C TRP A 124 -13.12 -2.13 20.01
N ASP A 125 -12.27 -2.97 19.43
CA ASP A 125 -11.56 -4.04 20.14
C ASP A 125 -10.19 -3.52 20.61
N ARG A 126 -10.09 -3.24 21.90
CA ARG A 126 -8.86 -2.73 22.53
C ARG A 126 -7.70 -3.74 22.50
N LYS A 127 -7.98 -5.05 22.55
CA LYS A 127 -6.93 -6.09 22.58
C LYS A 127 -6.26 -6.20 21.22
N ARG A 128 -7.08 -6.25 20.16
CA ARG A 128 -6.60 -6.39 18.78
C ARG A 128 -6.23 -5.04 18.14
N LYS A 129 -6.64 -3.93 18.75
CA LYS A 129 -6.52 -2.57 18.21
C LYS A 129 -7.15 -2.46 16.82
N VAL A 130 -8.37 -2.98 16.69
CA VAL A 130 -9.15 -2.97 15.45
C VAL A 130 -10.57 -2.51 15.73
N THR A 131 -11.21 -1.95 14.71
CA THR A 131 -12.61 -1.57 14.75
C THR A 131 -13.43 -2.63 14.03
N THR A 132 -14.47 -3.14 14.66
CA THR A 132 -15.36 -4.15 14.08
C THR A 132 -16.72 -3.55 13.77
N PHE A 133 -17.36 -4.04 12.71
CA PHE A 133 -18.70 -3.64 12.27
C PHE A 133 -19.52 -4.88 11.92
N PRO A 134 -20.85 -4.85 12.04
CA PRO A 134 -21.70 -5.90 11.49
C PRO A 134 -21.55 -5.98 9.97
N ILE A 135 -21.68 -7.18 9.39
CA ILE A 135 -21.62 -7.35 7.93
C ILE A 135 -22.72 -6.57 7.20
N THR A 136 -23.85 -6.32 7.86
CA THR A 136 -24.97 -5.52 7.34
C THR A 136 -24.60 -4.05 7.12
N SER A 137 -23.60 -3.54 7.84
CA SER A 137 -23.11 -2.16 7.72
C SER A 137 -22.04 -1.97 6.65
N ARG A 138 -21.84 -2.97 5.75
CA ARG A 138 -20.80 -2.94 4.71
C ARG A 138 -20.87 -1.70 3.85
N VAL A 139 -22.06 -1.34 3.36
CA VAL A 139 -22.23 -0.21 2.43
C VAL A 139 -21.83 1.09 3.12
N GLN A 140 -22.38 1.34 4.32
CA GLN A 140 -22.10 2.53 5.12
C GLN A 140 -20.61 2.60 5.52
N LEU A 141 -19.99 1.46 5.82
CA LEU A 141 -18.55 1.40 6.08
C LEU A 141 -17.75 1.86 4.86
N PHE A 142 -18.05 1.33 3.66
CA PHE A 142 -17.33 1.72 2.45
C PHE A 142 -17.55 3.19 2.07
N GLU A 143 -18.73 3.74 2.31
CA GLU A 143 -18.99 5.18 2.16
C GLU A 143 -18.15 6.01 3.14
N ALA A 144 -18.16 5.64 4.42
CA ALA A 144 -17.33 6.29 5.44
C ALA A 144 -15.84 6.23 5.13
N LEU A 145 -15.37 5.10 4.57
CA LEU A 145 -13.97 4.95 4.16
C LEU A 145 -13.60 5.88 3.00
N LYS A 146 -14.49 6.05 2.01
CA LYS A 146 -14.29 7.03 0.92
C LYS A 146 -14.16 8.45 1.44
N CYS A 147 -14.92 8.81 2.48
CA CYS A 147 -14.81 10.10 3.14
C CYS A 147 -13.52 10.24 3.97
N GLY A 148 -13.14 9.21 4.73
CA GLY A 148 -11.98 9.23 5.62
C GLY A 148 -10.63 9.10 4.91
N TRP A 149 -10.59 8.39 3.79
CA TRP A 149 -9.40 8.14 2.98
C TRP A 149 -9.72 8.34 1.49
N PRO A 150 -9.90 9.60 1.04
CA PRO A 150 -10.16 9.86 -0.37
C PRO A 150 -8.97 9.36 -1.21
N ARG A 151 -9.26 8.54 -2.23
CA ARG A 151 -8.26 7.84 -3.07
C ARG A 151 -7.35 6.89 -2.27
N GLY A 152 -7.81 6.42 -1.11
CA GLY A 152 -7.09 5.47 -0.29
C GLY A 152 -7.05 4.08 -0.93
N ILE A 153 -6.01 3.32 -0.59
CA ILE A 153 -5.89 1.91 -0.99
C ILE A 153 -6.22 1.01 0.19
N GLY A 154 -7.22 0.15 0.01
CA GLY A 154 -7.60 -0.87 0.98
C GLY A 154 -7.01 -2.24 0.62
N LEU A 155 -6.62 -3.00 1.64
CA LEU A 155 -6.27 -4.42 1.50
C LEU A 155 -7.43 -5.28 2.01
N GLY A 156 -8.01 -6.11 1.13
CA GLY A 156 -9.08 -7.04 1.45
C GLY A 156 -8.74 -8.50 1.12
N LYS A 157 -9.68 -9.42 1.38
CA LYS A 157 -9.53 -10.87 1.08
C LYS A 157 -9.18 -11.14 -0.40
N LYS A 158 -9.74 -10.35 -1.32
CA LYS A 158 -9.49 -10.48 -2.78
C LYS A 158 -8.22 -9.74 -3.25
N GLY A 159 -7.48 -9.10 -2.34
CA GLY A 159 -6.31 -8.27 -2.66
C GLY A 159 -6.57 -6.79 -2.47
N LEU A 160 -5.75 -5.97 -3.13
CA LEU A 160 -5.83 -4.51 -3.05
C LEU A 160 -7.03 -3.98 -3.84
N PHE A 161 -7.70 -2.98 -3.29
CA PHE A 161 -8.75 -2.22 -3.97
C PHE A 161 -8.57 -0.72 -3.72
N TRP A 162 -9.06 0.07 -4.66
CA TRP A 162 -9.00 1.53 -4.63
C TRP A 162 -10.40 2.09 -4.33
N LEU A 163 -10.46 3.13 -3.49
CA LEU A 163 -11.71 3.76 -3.03
C LEU A 163 -12.19 4.93 -3.89
#